data_AF-A0A0D7WBY9-F1
#
_entry.id   AF-A0A0D7WBY9-F1
#
_cell.length_a   1.000
_cell.length_b   1.000
_cell.length_c   1.000
_cell.angle_alpha   90.00
_cell.angle_beta   90.00
_cell.angle_gamma   90.00
#
_symmetry.space_group_name_H-M   'P 1'
#
loop_
_entity.id
_entity.type
_entity.pdbx_description
1 polymer ?
#
loop_
_entity_poly.entity_id
_entity_poly.type
_entity_poly.pdbx_seq_one_letter_code
_entity_poly.pdbx_strand_id
1 'polypeptide(L)'
;MTKNTIVIFFSVLLLGFIAAPTIIASIDDSVDISIFYNNVAEEEEVNKIKLPFSNDSHEPADLTFLTSEVRTAYFLKNYPNPHLNLFSPPPEIG
;
A
#
# COMPACT_ATOMS: atom_id res chain seq x y z
N MET A 1 15.92 -27.80 30.46
CA MET A 1 16.36 -26.40 30.27
C MET A 1 16.35 -25.93 28.81
N THR A 2 16.36 -26.82 27.82
CA THR A 2 16.40 -26.49 26.38
C THR A 2 15.18 -25.71 25.86
N LYS A 3 13.98 -25.99 26.38
CA LYS A 3 12.73 -25.34 25.94
C LYS A 3 12.74 -23.83 26.13
N ASN A 4 13.22 -23.36 27.28
CA ASN A 4 13.27 -21.92 27.57
C ASN A 4 14.31 -21.20 26.71
N THR A 5 15.46 -21.85 26.46
CA THR A 5 16.49 -21.31 25.56
C THR A 5 15.95 -21.14 24.14
N ILE A 6 15.21 -22.13 23.63
CA ILE A 6 14.57 -22.05 22.31
C ILE A 6 13.54 -20.92 22.26
N VAL A 7 12.71 -20.76 23.29
CA VAL A 7 11.73 -19.67 23.37
C VAL A 7 12.42 -18.30 23.38
N ILE A 8 13.46 -18.13 24.18
CA ILE A 8 14.22 -16.87 24.25
C ILE A 8 14.89 -16.59 22.91
N PHE A 9 15.50 -17.59 22.28
CA PHE A 9 16.13 -17.45 20.97
C PHE A 9 15.13 -16.96 19.91
N PHE A 10 14.00 -17.63 19.76
CA PHE A 10 12.97 -17.22 18.79
C PHE A 10 12.36 -15.85 19.14
N SER A 11 12.21 -15.53 20.43
CA SER A 11 11.70 -14.22 20.85
C SER A 11 12.66 -13.09 20.48
N VAL A 12 13.97 -13.28 20.70
CA VAL A 12 14.99 -12.28 20.32
C VAL A 12 15.10 -12.17 18.81
N LEU A 13 15.04 -13.29 18.09
CA LEU A 13 15.07 -13.30 16.62
C LEU A 13 13.89 -12.52 16.04
N LEU A 14 12.68 -12.80 16.50
CA LEU A 14 11.47 -12.11 16.05
C LEU A 14 11.50 -10.62 16.41
N LEU A 15 11.95 -10.29 17.62
CA LEU A 15 12.12 -8.90 18.04
C LEU A 15 13.12 -8.16 17.15
N GLY A 16 14.25 -8.79 16.83
CA GLY A 16 15.25 -8.22 15.93
C GLY A 16 14.72 -8.00 14.51
N PHE A 17 13.92 -8.95 14.00
CA PHE A 17 13.32 -8.85 12.67
C PHE A 17 12.37 -7.65 12.55
N ILE A 18 11.54 -7.41 13.57
CA ILE A 18 10.59 -6.28 13.58
C ILE A 18 11.32 -4.96 13.88
N ALA A 19 12.31 -4.96 14.78
CA ALA A 19 13.04 -3.75 15.16
C ALA A 19 14.00 -3.24 14.07
N ALA A 20 14.49 -4.12 13.19
CA ALA A 20 15.44 -3.76 12.14
C ALA A 20 14.97 -2.58 11.26
N PRO A 21 13.80 -2.63 10.57
CA PRO A 21 13.34 -1.50 9.76
C PRO A 21 13.07 -0.25 10.61
N THR A 22 12.62 -0.39 11.86
CA THR A 22 12.38 0.74 12.77
C THR A 22 13.66 1.47 13.16
N ILE A 23 14.73 0.73 13.48
CA ILE A 23 16.03 1.32 13.85
C ILE A 23 16.65 2.01 12.64
N ILE A 24 16.62 1.36 11.47
CA ILE A 24 17.16 1.92 10.21
C ILE A 24 16.46 3.24 9.89
N ALA A 25 15.12 3.26 9.88
CA ALA A 25 14.32 4.45 9.62
C ALA A 25 14.52 5.58 10.66
N SER A 26 14.93 5.23 11.89
CA SER A 26 15.20 6.23 12.94
C SER A 26 16.57 6.91 12.78
N ILE A 27 17.51 6.26 12.07
CA ILE A 27 18.86 6.79 11.84
C ILE A 27 18.92 7.58 10.54
N ASP A 28 18.29 7.06 9.48
CA ASP A 28 18.34 7.64 8.14
C ASP A 28 17.03 7.33 7.39
N ASP A 29 16.31 8.37 6.99
CA ASP A 29 15.04 8.29 6.27
C ASP A 29 15.23 8.12 4.75
N SER A 30 16.46 8.25 4.24
CA SER A 30 16.78 8.02 2.84
C SER A 30 17.02 6.54 2.50
N VAL A 31 17.15 5.67 3.50
CA VAL A 31 17.40 4.24 3.28
C VAL A 31 16.11 3.54 2.90
N ASP A 32 16.13 2.84 1.76
CA ASP A 32 14.99 2.06 1.30
C ASP A 32 14.79 0.82 2.19
N ILE A 33 13.72 0.85 3.00
CA ILE A 33 13.27 -0.25 3.86
C ILE A 33 12.14 -1.08 3.24
N SER A 34 11.77 -0.82 1.98
CA SER A 34 10.67 -1.51 1.29
C SER A 34 10.83 -3.03 1.29
N ILE A 35 12.08 -3.53 1.21
CA ILE A 35 12.37 -4.97 1.22
C ILE A 35 11.88 -5.69 2.50
N PHE A 36 11.83 -4.99 3.64
CA PHE A 36 11.33 -5.54 4.89
C PHE A 36 9.80 -5.69 4.88
N TYR A 37 9.10 -4.86 4.10
CA TYR A 37 7.63 -4.85 4.00
C TYR A 37 7.11 -5.65 2.80
N ASN A 38 7.88 -5.68 1.69
CA ASN A 38 7.51 -6.34 0.44
C ASN A 38 7.36 -7.87 0.58
N ASN A 39 8.05 -8.47 1.56
CA ASN A 39 7.95 -9.91 1.87
C ASN A 39 6.96 -10.22 3.01
N VAL A 40 6.43 -9.21 3.70
CA VAL A 40 5.45 -9.37 4.81
C VAL A 40 4.02 -9.24 4.29
N ALA A 41 3.82 -8.53 3.18
CA ALA A 41 2.55 -8.52 2.46
C ALA A 41 2.37 -9.85 1.69
N GLU A 42 1.86 -10.89 2.35
CA GLU A 42 1.39 -12.11 1.68
C GLU A 42 0.15 -11.87 0.77
N GLU A 43 -0.36 -10.64 0.67
CA GLU A 43 -1.52 -10.26 -0.15
C GLU A 43 -1.19 -9.25 -1.26
N GLU A 44 -0.21 -9.53 -2.12
CA GLU A 44 -0.21 -8.93 -3.47
C GLU A 44 0.17 -9.95 -4.54
N GLU A 45 -0.70 -10.95 -4.75
CA GLU A 45 -1.02 -11.37 -6.13
C GLU A 45 -1.90 -10.29 -6.81
N VAL A 46 -1.52 -9.01 -6.70
CA VAL A 46 -2.08 -8.01 -7.60
C VAL A 46 -1.32 -8.15 -8.89
N ASN A 47 -1.87 -9.00 -9.76
CA ASN A 47 -1.64 -9.07 -11.20
C ASN A 47 -0.54 -8.12 -11.67
N LYS A 48 0.64 -8.68 -11.99
CA LYS A 48 1.64 -8.02 -12.82
C LYS A 48 0.96 -7.62 -14.13
N ILE A 49 0.32 -6.46 -14.18
CA ILE A 49 -0.12 -5.84 -15.41
C ILE A 49 1.19 -5.42 -16.08
N LYS A 50 1.75 -6.34 -16.86
CA LYS A 50 2.71 -6.01 -17.90
C LYS A 50 1.94 -5.14 -18.90
N LEU A 51 1.95 -3.83 -18.69
CA LEU A 51 1.57 -2.88 -19.73
C LEU A 51 2.57 -3.09 -20.86
N PRO A 52 2.16 -3.61 -22.03
CA PRO A 52 3.06 -3.67 -23.17
C PRO A 52 3.22 -2.23 -23.65
N PHE A 53 4.24 -1.53 -23.17
CA PHE A 53 4.73 -0.36 -23.87
C PHE A 53 5.30 -0.85 -25.19
N SER A 54 4.45 -0.83 -26.22
CA SER A 54 4.88 -0.89 -27.60
C SER A 54 5.80 0.30 -27.84
N ASN A 55 7.05 0.01 -28.17
CA ASN A 55 8.05 0.96 -28.63
C ASN A 55 7.59 1.54 -29.97
N ASP A 56 6.67 2.51 -29.94
CA ASP A 56 6.44 3.37 -31.08
C ASP A 56 6.75 4.81 -30.70
N SER A 57 7.79 5.30 -31.37
CA SER A 57 8.39 6.62 -31.29
C SER A 57 7.38 7.73 -31.47
N HIS A 58 7.11 8.56 -30.45
CA HIS A 58 6.59 9.92 -30.66
C HIS A 58 6.87 10.83 -29.45
N GLU A 59 7.63 11.90 -29.74
CA GLU A 59 7.76 13.23 -29.10
C GLU A 59 7.98 13.34 -27.57
N PRO A 60 8.91 14.20 -27.11
CA PRO A 60 9.11 14.41 -25.68
C PRO A 60 7.89 15.15 -25.10
N ALA A 61 6.99 14.41 -24.44
CA ALA A 61 5.91 15.00 -23.66
C ALA A 61 6.52 15.86 -22.54
N ASP A 62 6.30 17.16 -22.62
CA ASP A 62 6.78 18.14 -21.66
C ASP A 62 6.21 17.87 -20.26
N LEU A 63 7.07 17.39 -19.35
CA LEU A 63 6.75 16.97 -17.98
C LEU A 63 6.81 18.12 -16.98
N THR A 64 6.76 19.36 -17.45
CA THR A 64 6.76 20.59 -16.64
C THR A 64 5.58 20.69 -15.65
N PHE A 65 4.55 19.84 -15.79
CA PHE A 65 3.43 19.82 -14.85
C PHE A 65 3.73 19.09 -13.53
N LEU A 66 4.71 18.17 -13.49
CA LEU A 66 5.01 17.40 -12.28
C LEU A 66 5.76 18.20 -11.20
N THR A 67 6.25 19.40 -11.53
CA THR A 67 6.98 20.25 -10.58
C THR A 67 6.10 21.22 -9.79
N SER A 68 4.77 21.21 -9.99
CA SER A 68 3.87 22.03 -9.17
C SER A 68 3.48 21.26 -7.90
N GLU A 69 3.73 21.87 -6.73
CA GLU A 69 3.47 21.33 -5.40
C GLU A 69 2.15 20.57 -5.34
N VAL A 70 2.21 19.31 -4.90
CA VAL A 70 1.04 18.45 -4.71
C VAL A 70 0.18 19.02 -3.60
N ARG A 71 -0.73 19.92 -3.95
CA ARG A 71 -1.88 20.27 -3.12
C ARG A 71 -2.81 19.05 -3.13
N THR A 72 -2.85 18.30 -2.04
CA THR A 72 -3.85 17.26 -1.76
C THR A 72 -5.22 17.91 -1.60
N ALA A 73 -5.80 18.36 -2.71
CA ALA A 73 -7.16 18.88 -2.74
C ALA A 73 -8.13 17.70 -2.58
N TYR A 74 -8.82 17.69 -1.44
CA TYR A 74 -9.92 16.77 -1.17
C TYR A 74 -11.02 17.00 -2.23
N PHE A 75 -11.14 16.08 -3.20
CA PHE A 75 -12.20 16.16 -4.20
C PHE A 75 -13.51 15.63 -3.60
N LEU A 76 -14.35 16.55 -3.13
CA LEU A 76 -15.74 16.25 -2.79
C LEU A 76 -16.46 15.83 -4.08
N LYS A 77 -16.74 14.53 -4.20
CA LYS A 77 -17.36 13.94 -5.39
C LYS A 77 -18.74 14.57 -5.64
N ASN A 78 -18.91 15.11 -6.84
CA ASN A 78 -20.16 15.69 -7.33
C ASN A 78 -21.05 14.55 -7.83
N TYR A 79 -21.74 13.86 -6.92
CA TYR A 79 -22.66 12.79 -7.29
C TYR A 79 -24.00 13.37 -7.77
N PRO A 80 -24.56 12.89 -8.89
CA PRO A 80 -25.94 13.24 -9.25
C PRO A 80 -26.90 12.72 -8.17
N ASN A 81 -27.98 13.48 -7.94
CA ASN A 81 -28.96 13.21 -6.89
C ASN A 81 -29.48 11.77 -7.02
N PRO A 82 -29.27 10.88 -6.02
CA PRO A 82 -29.76 9.52 -6.12
C PRO A 82 -31.29 9.58 -6.23
N HIS A 83 -31.86 8.92 -7.24
CA HIS A 83 -33.30 8.86 -7.40
C HIS A 83 -33.92 8.26 -6.13
N LEU A 84 -34.58 9.13 -5.34
CA LEU A 84 -35.01 8.90 -3.95
C LEU A 84 -36.09 7.81 -3.77
N ASN A 85 -36.35 6.98 -4.77
CA ASN A 85 -37.43 5.98 -4.76
C ASN A 85 -36.95 4.53 -4.94
N LEU A 86 -35.75 4.19 -4.44
CA LEU A 86 -35.37 2.79 -4.19
C LEU A 86 -35.51 2.44 -2.70
N PHE A 87 -36.68 2.71 -2.12
CA PHE A 87 -37.10 2.03 -0.90
C PHE A 87 -37.72 0.69 -1.32
N SER A 88 -36.92 -0.36 -1.34
CA SER A 88 -37.47 -1.71 -1.37
C SER A 88 -38.31 -1.91 -0.11
N PRO A 89 -39.58 -2.34 -0.21
CA PRO A 89 -40.35 -2.63 0.99
C PRO A 89 -39.62 -3.69 1.84
N PRO A 90 -39.76 -3.65 3.18
CA PRO A 90 -39.16 -4.64 4.04
C PRO A 90 -39.64 -6.05 3.63
N PRO A 91 -38.76 -7.07 3.67
CA PRO A 91 -39.15 -8.43 3.33
C PRO A 91 -40.23 -8.93 4.29
N GLU A 92 -41.28 -9.58 3.77
CA GLU A 92 -42.26 -10.27 4.58
C GLU A 92 -41.57 -11.45 5.27
N ILE A 93 -41.58 -11.45 6.61
CA ILE A 93 -41.11 -12.58 7.41
C ILE A 93 -42.23 -13.63 7.37
N GLY A 94 -42.04 -14.65 6.52
CA GLY A 94 -42.82 -15.90 6.53
C GLY A 94 -42.22 -16.92 7.48
#